data_AF-A0A6L9S6A2-F1
#
_entry.id   AF-A0A6L9S6A2-F1
#
_cell.length_a   1.000
_cell.length_b   1.000
_cell.length_c   1.000
_cell.angle_alpha   90.00
_cell.angle_beta   90.00
_cell.angle_gamma   90.00
#
_symmetry.space_group_name_H-M   'P 1'
#
loop_
_entity.id
_entity.type
_entity.pdbx_description
1 polymer ?
#
loop_
_entity_poly.entity_id
_entity_poly.type
_entity_poly.pdbx_seq_one_letter_code
_entity_poly.pdbx_strand_id
1 'polypeptide(L)'
;MTTGHVLIMGRKTFESIGRPLPGRTTVVVTRRPDWTPTAPADARSSGDARSSGDARSNDDARPNDDARSSKDEPPTEVHVATSVANALKLAASIDDEVFILGGAEIYAQTIDEADRLELTEVDASPEGDTYFPEIDWSAWREIAREHRDGFDWVTYTRASSAAG
;
A
#
# COMPACT_ATOMS: atom_id res chain seq x y z
N MET A 1 -2.53 -4.93 10.10
CA MET A 1 -3.37 -4.09 9.21
C MET A 1 -2.99 -4.28 7.74
N THR A 2 -1.71 -4.17 7.35
CA THR A 2 -1.34 -4.24 5.92
C THR A 2 -0.73 -5.58 5.45
N THR A 3 -0.74 -6.62 6.27
CA THR A 3 -0.13 -7.92 5.92
C THR A 3 -1.00 -8.62 4.87
N GLY A 4 -0.40 -9.12 3.79
CA GLY A 4 -1.13 -9.75 2.68
C GLY A 4 -1.66 -8.78 1.62
N HIS A 5 -1.65 -7.47 1.89
CA HIS A 5 -2.19 -6.46 0.98
C HIS A 5 -1.13 -5.80 0.10
N VAL A 6 -1.59 -5.15 -0.97
CA VAL A 6 -0.73 -4.37 -1.87
C VAL A 6 -0.41 -3.02 -1.25
N LEU A 7 0.87 -2.68 -1.29
CA LEU A 7 1.40 -1.42 -0.79
C LEU A 7 1.87 -0.55 -1.95
N ILE A 8 1.45 0.72 -2.00
CA ILE A 8 1.99 1.72 -2.92
C ILE A 8 2.85 2.70 -2.13
N MET A 9 4.07 2.94 -2.60
CA MET A 9 4.95 3.95 -2.03
C MET A 9 5.88 4.57 -3.07
N GLY A 10 6.43 5.74 -2.75
CA GLY A 10 7.45 6.39 -3.55
C GLY A 10 8.82 5.74 -3.36
N ARG A 11 9.68 5.83 -4.37
CA ARG A 11 11.06 5.30 -4.33
C ARG A 11 11.86 5.72 -3.10
N LYS A 12 11.82 7.00 -2.71
CA LYS A 12 12.56 7.49 -1.53
C LYS A 12 12.10 6.80 -0.24
N THR A 13 10.79 6.58 -0.08
CA THR A 13 10.23 5.85 1.05
C THR A 13 10.72 4.41 1.04
N PHE A 14 10.67 3.74 -0.12
CA PHE A 14 11.18 2.38 -0.27
C PHE A 14 12.67 2.26 0.05
N GLU A 15 13.50 3.17 -0.48
CA GLU A 15 14.95 3.24 -0.21
C GLU A 15 15.23 3.51 1.28
N SER A 16 14.43 4.34 1.94
CA SER A 16 14.56 4.60 3.38
C SER A 16 14.21 3.39 4.25
N ILE A 17 13.24 2.56 3.83
CA ILE A 17 12.93 1.28 4.50
C ILE A 17 14.06 0.27 4.25
N GLY A 18 14.70 0.34 3.08
CA GLY A 18 15.90 -0.42 2.72
C GLY A 18 15.65 -1.88 2.34
N ARG A 19 14.41 -2.38 2.48
CA ARG A 19 14.02 -3.72 2.04
C ARG A 19 12.52 -3.81 1.76
N PRO A 20 12.09 -4.74 0.88
CA PRO A 20 10.69 -5.11 0.77
C PRO A 20 10.12 -5.58 2.11
N LEU A 21 8.85 -5.29 2.35
CA LEU A 21 8.18 -5.69 3.57
C LEU A 21 7.71 -7.16 3.45
N PRO A 22 8.05 -8.06 4.39
CA PRO A 22 7.68 -9.47 4.28
C PRO A 22 6.18 -9.70 4.18
N GLY A 23 5.79 -10.68 3.37
CA GLY A 23 4.40 -11.10 3.19
C GLY A 23 3.52 -10.06 2.50
N ARG A 24 4.12 -9.18 1.68
CA ARG A 24 3.43 -8.07 1.01
C ARG A 24 3.94 -7.89 -0.42
N THR A 25 3.03 -7.49 -1.30
CA THR A 25 3.35 -6.98 -2.63
C THR A 25 3.54 -5.47 -2.55
N THR A 26 4.68 -4.97 -3.04
CA THR A 26 5.00 -3.54 -3.02
C THR A 26 5.09 -2.98 -4.44
N VAL A 27 4.33 -1.94 -4.75
CA VAL A 27 4.44 -1.16 -5.98
C VAL A 27 5.20 0.13 -5.67
N VAL A 28 6.40 0.25 -6.23
CA VAL A 28 7.25 1.44 -6.07
C VAL A 28 7.02 2.41 -7.22
N VAL A 29 6.63 3.63 -6.89
CA VAL A 29 6.44 4.72 -7.86
C VAL A 29 7.76 5.48 -8.05
N THR A 30 8.23 5.55 -9.30
CA THR A 30 9.46 6.25 -9.66
C THR A 30 9.40 6.80 -11.08
N ARG A 31 9.96 7.99 -11.29
CA ARG A 31 10.13 8.57 -12.64
C ARG A 31 11.27 7.94 -13.44
N ARG A 32 12.04 7.02 -12.85
CA ARG A 32 13.16 6.32 -13.48
C ARG A 32 12.70 4.94 -13.95
N PRO A 33 12.37 4.74 -15.24
CA PRO A 33 11.83 3.48 -15.74
C PRO A 33 12.84 2.33 -15.70
N ASP A 34 14.12 2.64 -15.64
CA ASP A 34 15.26 1.72 -15.56
C ASP A 34 15.67 1.40 -14.11
N TRP A 35 15.02 2.03 -13.12
CA TRP A 35 15.33 1.77 -11.72
C TRP A 35 14.84 0.38 -11.32
N THR A 36 15.72 -0.37 -10.68
CA THR A 36 15.40 -1.68 -10.11
C THR A 36 15.56 -1.62 -8.58
N PRO A 37 14.61 -2.21 -7.83
CA PRO A 37 14.76 -2.32 -6.39
C PRO A 37 15.95 -3.22 -6.09
N THR A 38 16.80 -2.80 -5.15
CA THR A 38 17.75 -3.72 -4.52
C THR A 38 16.96 -4.60 -3.56
N ALA A 39 16.34 -5.65 -4.09
CA ALA A 39 15.61 -6.60 -3.28
C ALA A 39 16.57 -7.69 -2.76
N PRO A 40 16.34 -8.27 -1.57
CA PRO A 40 17.07 -9.45 -1.12
C PRO A 40 16.87 -10.60 -2.13
N ALA A 41 17.81 -11.54 -2.17
CA ALA A 41 17.93 -12.56 -3.22
C ALA A 41 16.69 -13.48 -3.42
N ASP A 42 15.75 -13.43 -2.49
CA ASP A 42 14.49 -14.20 -2.43
C ASP A 42 13.27 -13.45 -2.99
N ALA A 43 13.35 -12.14 -3.23
CA ALA A 43 12.26 -11.38 -3.81
C ALA A 43 12.15 -11.63 -5.33
N ARG A 44 10.95 -12.00 -5.79
CA ARG A 44 10.68 -12.17 -7.23
C ARG A 44 10.41 -10.80 -7.85
N SER A 45 11.27 -10.39 -8.78
CA SER A 45 11.06 -9.20 -9.61
C SER A 45 10.35 -9.62 -10.89
N SER A 46 9.02 -9.45 -10.95
CA SER A 46 8.26 -9.62 -12.19
C SER A 46 8.30 -8.30 -12.97
N GLY A 47 9.23 -8.21 -13.94
CA GLY A 47 9.33 -7.10 -14.88
C GLY A 47 8.12 -7.01 -15.81
N ASP A 48 7.85 -5.80 -16.30
CA ASP A 48 6.80 -5.36 -17.24
C ASP A 48 5.79 -6.41 -17.73
N ALA A 49 4.55 -6.23 -17.29
CA ALA A 49 3.38 -6.98 -17.74
C ALA A 49 3.17 -6.81 -19.26
N ARG A 50 3.68 -7.76 -20.05
CA ARG A 50 3.14 -8.06 -21.38
C ARG A 50 2.15 -9.20 -21.23
N SER A 51 0.88 -8.89 -21.50
CA SER A 51 -0.23 -9.84 -21.53
C SER A 51 0.02 -11.00 -22.49
N SER A 52 -0.18 -12.21 -21.98
CA SER A 52 -0.67 -13.44 -22.63
C SER A 52 -0.95 -14.40 -21.47
N GLY A 53 -2.19 -14.74 -21.11
CA GLY A 53 -3.13 -15.44 -21.96
C GLY A 53 -2.79 -16.92 -21.92
N ASP A 54 -3.35 -17.66 -20.95
CA ASP A 54 -3.89 -19.03 -21.12
C ASP A 54 -4.26 -19.65 -19.76
N ALA A 55 -5.57 -19.83 -19.55
CA ALA A 55 -6.12 -20.60 -18.45
C ALA A 55 -6.09 -22.10 -18.78
N ARG A 56 -5.62 -22.91 -17.84
CA ARG A 56 -6.02 -24.32 -17.75
C ARG A 56 -6.49 -24.60 -16.33
N SER A 57 -7.77 -24.94 -16.25
CA SER A 57 -8.44 -25.50 -15.08
C SER A 57 -7.78 -26.81 -14.64
N ASN A 58 -7.79 -27.09 -13.34
CA ASN A 58 -8.22 -28.40 -12.88
C ASN A 58 -8.75 -28.35 -11.44
N ASP A 59 -9.81 -29.12 -11.26
CA ASP A 59 -10.63 -29.35 -10.07
C ASP A 59 -9.92 -30.09 -8.93
N ASP A 60 -10.59 -30.02 -7.77
CA ASP A 60 -10.66 -30.99 -6.66
C ASP A 60 -9.51 -31.11 -5.64
N ALA A 61 -9.66 -30.38 -4.52
CA ALA A 61 -9.68 -30.94 -3.15
C ALA A 61 -10.09 -29.88 -2.10
N ARG A 62 -11.04 -30.21 -1.21
CA ARG A 62 -11.33 -29.46 0.03
C ARG A 62 -10.49 -30.00 1.20
N PRO A 63 -10.23 -29.18 2.24
CA PRO A 63 -8.92 -29.05 2.86
C PRO A 63 -8.75 -29.90 4.12
N ASN A 64 -7.49 -30.18 4.46
CA ASN A 64 -7.13 -30.61 5.80
C ASN A 64 -6.90 -29.36 6.65
N ASP A 65 -7.72 -29.21 7.70
CA ASP A 65 -7.57 -28.21 8.77
C ASP A 65 -6.27 -28.46 9.56
N ASP A 66 -5.76 -27.42 10.23
CA ASP A 66 -4.75 -27.49 11.30
C ASP A 66 -3.25 -27.55 10.97
N ALA A 67 -2.80 -26.92 9.88
CA ALA A 67 -1.45 -26.36 9.83
C ALA A 67 -1.37 -25.22 8.80
N ARG A 68 -1.30 -23.96 9.25
CA ARG A 68 -0.74 -22.88 8.40
C ARG A 68 0.73 -23.20 8.19
N SER A 69 0.98 -23.97 7.12
CA SER A 69 2.29 -24.36 6.69
C SER A 69 3.02 -23.10 6.20
N SER A 70 4.33 -23.05 6.35
CA SER A 70 5.19 -21.97 5.84
C SER A 70 5.19 -21.81 4.30
N LYS A 71 4.22 -22.41 3.61
CA LYS A 71 3.87 -22.24 2.19
C LYS A 71 2.77 -21.20 1.93
N ASP A 72 2.10 -20.71 2.97
CA ASP A 72 0.97 -19.76 2.86
C ASP A 72 1.36 -18.29 3.08
N GLU A 73 2.63 -18.00 3.38
CA GLU A 73 3.08 -16.60 3.42
C GLU A 73 3.21 -16.10 1.99
N PRO A 74 2.45 -15.05 1.59
CA PRO A 74 2.48 -14.55 0.22
C PRO A 74 3.91 -14.12 -0.12
N PRO A 75 4.37 -14.40 -1.36
CA PRO A 75 5.72 -14.04 -1.77
C PRO A 75 5.94 -12.55 -1.59
N THR A 76 7.14 -12.18 -1.18
CA THR A 76 7.54 -10.77 -1.14
C THR A 76 7.87 -10.35 -2.56
N GLU A 77 6.99 -9.55 -3.15
CA GLU A 77 7.08 -9.12 -4.55
C GLU A 77 7.22 -7.60 -4.65
N VAL A 78 8.02 -7.15 -5.62
CA VAL A 78 8.19 -5.72 -5.88
C VAL A 78 7.93 -5.45 -7.36
N HIS A 79 7.02 -4.52 -7.62
CA HIS A 79 6.74 -3.97 -8.93
C HIS A 79 7.18 -2.51 -9.01
N VAL A 80 7.44 -2.05 -10.23
CA VAL A 80 7.81 -0.67 -10.51
C VAL A 80 6.73 -0.03 -11.37
N ALA A 81 6.28 1.16 -10.98
CA ALA A 81 5.34 1.96 -11.75
C ALA A 81 5.92 3.35 -12.00
N THR A 82 5.70 3.89 -13.20
CA THR A 82 6.23 5.20 -13.61
C THR A 82 5.32 6.37 -13.24
N SER A 83 4.13 6.10 -12.70
CA SER A 83 3.16 7.10 -12.25
C SER A 83 2.23 6.51 -11.18
N VAL A 84 1.59 7.37 -10.38
CA VAL A 84 0.59 6.96 -9.38
C VAL A 84 -0.61 6.29 -10.05
N ALA A 85 -1.08 6.83 -11.18
CA ALA A 85 -2.19 6.23 -11.93
C ALA A 85 -1.88 4.79 -12.40
N ASN A 86 -0.67 4.52 -12.87
CA ASN A 86 -0.26 3.16 -13.26
C ASN A 86 -0.11 2.25 -12.03
N ALA A 87 0.37 2.80 -10.91
CA ALA A 87 0.51 2.06 -9.66
C ALA A 87 -0.85 1.63 -9.11
N LEU A 88 -1.84 2.54 -9.09
CA LEU A 88 -3.21 2.24 -8.66
C LEU A 88 -3.86 1.17 -9.53
N LYS A 89 -3.73 1.26 -10.86
CA LYS A 89 -4.25 0.25 -11.79
C LYS A 89 -3.62 -1.12 -11.57
N LEU A 90 -2.30 -1.16 -11.38
CA LEU A 90 -1.59 -2.40 -11.11
C LEU A 90 -2.03 -2.99 -9.76
N ALA A 91 -2.07 -2.18 -8.70
CA ALA A 91 -2.46 -2.61 -7.38
C ALA A 91 -3.89 -3.17 -7.36
N ALA A 92 -4.84 -2.47 -7.99
CA ALA A 92 -6.23 -2.90 -8.12
C ALA A 92 -6.41 -4.18 -8.97
N SER A 93 -5.41 -4.57 -9.76
CA SER A 93 -5.43 -5.86 -10.48
C SER A 93 -4.96 -7.04 -9.63
N ILE A 94 -4.39 -6.75 -8.45
CA ILE A 94 -3.78 -7.73 -7.55
C ILE A 94 -4.64 -7.91 -6.29
N ASP A 95 -5.13 -6.81 -5.71
CA ASP A 95 -5.92 -6.79 -4.48
C ASP A 95 -6.98 -5.69 -4.54
N ASP A 96 -8.15 -5.96 -3.97
CA ASP A 96 -9.24 -4.99 -3.82
C ASP A 96 -8.93 -3.96 -2.72
N GLU A 97 -8.06 -4.30 -1.76
CA GLU A 97 -7.60 -3.38 -0.71
C GLU A 97 -6.14 -2.97 -0.93
N VAL A 98 -5.92 -1.66 -1.11
CA VAL A 98 -4.61 -1.07 -1.40
C VAL A 98 -4.24 -0.05 -0.34
N PHE A 99 -3.02 -0.15 0.19
CA PHE A 99 -2.49 0.77 1.20
C PHE A 99 -1.49 1.74 0.59
N ILE A 100 -1.67 3.03 0.86
CA ILE A 100 -0.71 4.08 0.48
C ILE A 100 0.22 4.37 1.66
N LEU A 101 1.54 4.16 1.49
CA LEU A 101 2.56 4.48 2.51
C LEU A 101 3.33 5.77 2.21
N GLY A 102 2.87 6.57 1.24
CA GLY A 102 3.47 7.85 0.91
C GLY A 102 4.80 7.73 0.16
N GLY A 103 5.72 8.68 0.23
CA GLY A 103 5.70 9.91 1.03
C GLY A 103 4.78 11.01 0.50
N ALA A 104 5.06 12.27 0.89
CA ALA A 104 4.20 13.43 0.66
C ALA A 104 3.63 13.56 -0.77
N GLU A 105 4.46 13.40 -1.80
CA GLU A 105 4.03 13.49 -3.20
C GLU A 105 3.04 12.38 -3.61
N ILE A 106 3.16 11.19 -3.02
CA ILE A 106 2.23 10.08 -3.26
C ILE A 106 0.93 10.30 -2.50
N TYR A 107 1.01 10.74 -1.24
CA TYR A 107 -0.18 11.11 -0.47
C TYR A 107 -0.98 12.20 -1.18
N ALA A 108 -0.33 13.28 -1.62
CA ALA A 108 -0.99 14.38 -2.32
C ALA A 108 -1.73 13.93 -3.60
N GLN A 109 -1.20 12.93 -4.31
CA GLN A 109 -1.82 12.39 -5.53
C GLN A 109 -2.92 11.35 -5.28
N THR A 110 -3.07 10.85 -4.05
CA THR A 110 -3.98 9.73 -3.74
C THR A 110 -5.01 10.07 -2.67
N ILE A 111 -4.83 11.18 -1.93
CA ILE A 111 -5.69 11.54 -0.81
C ILE A 111 -7.16 11.69 -1.25
N ASP A 112 -7.41 12.22 -2.45
CA ASP A 112 -8.76 12.43 -2.99
C ASP A 112 -9.47 11.12 -3.39
N GLU A 113 -8.71 10.09 -3.74
CA GLU A 113 -9.22 8.78 -4.12
C GLU A 113 -9.37 7.83 -2.91
N ALA A 114 -8.84 8.20 -1.74
CA ALA A 114 -8.83 7.32 -0.57
C ALA A 114 -10.21 7.24 0.11
N ASP A 115 -10.61 6.02 0.48
CA ASP A 115 -11.84 5.75 1.23
C ASP A 115 -11.67 5.83 2.76
N ARG A 116 -10.44 5.57 3.24
CA ARG A 116 -10.07 5.47 4.65
C ARG A 116 -8.70 6.06 4.91
N LEU A 117 -8.56 6.82 6.00
CA LEU A 117 -7.26 7.25 6.53
C LEU A 117 -6.99 6.52 7.84
N GLU A 118 -5.78 5.97 7.93
CA GLU A 118 -5.26 5.37 9.15
C GLU A 118 -4.06 6.23 9.58
N LEU A 119 -4.30 7.14 10.52
CA LEU A 119 -3.34 8.17 10.91
C LEU A 119 -2.76 7.89 12.29
N THR A 120 -1.51 8.30 12.48
CA THR A 120 -0.89 8.41 13.80
C THR A 120 -0.66 9.89 14.08
N GLU A 121 -1.40 10.45 15.02
CA GLU A 121 -1.27 11.84 15.45
C GLU A 121 -0.29 11.89 16.63
N VAL A 122 0.91 12.42 16.41
CA VAL A 122 1.94 12.56 17.44
C VAL A 122 1.89 13.97 17.99
N ASP A 123 1.83 14.12 19.32
CA ASP A 123 1.89 15.44 19.98
C ASP A 123 3.34 15.95 20.01
N ALA A 124 3.84 16.31 18.84
CA ALA A 124 5.18 16.83 18.62
C ALA A 124 5.19 17.85 17.48
N SER A 125 6.12 18.80 17.54
CA SER A 125 6.36 19.78 16.47
C SER A 125 7.80 19.64 15.94
N PRO A 126 8.10 18.60 15.14
CA PRO A 126 9.43 18.38 14.60
C PRO A 126 9.77 19.41 13.51
N GLU A 127 11.05 19.76 13.39
CA GLU A 127 11.55 20.48 12.22
C GLU A 127 11.58 19.55 11.00
N GLY A 128 11.12 20.03 9.84
CA GLY A 128 11.08 19.21 8.63
C GLY A 128 10.74 20.01 7.36
N ASP A 129 11.07 19.43 6.22
CA ASP A 129 10.79 19.97 4.88
C ASP A 129 9.70 19.18 4.13
N THR A 130 9.18 18.12 4.75
CA THR A 130 8.20 17.21 4.18
C THR A 130 6.97 17.17 5.08
N TYR A 131 5.81 17.49 4.50
CA TYR A 131 4.54 17.61 5.22
C TYR A 131 3.52 16.63 4.65
N PHE A 132 2.61 16.15 5.50
CA PHE A 132 1.40 15.48 5.03
C PHE A 132 0.58 16.48 4.17
N PRO A 133 -0.09 16.05 3.09
CA PRO A 133 -0.88 16.96 2.27
C PRO A 133 -1.94 17.70 3.07
N GLU A 134 -2.35 18.87 2.58
CA GLU A 134 -3.53 19.56 3.10
C GLU A 134 -4.76 18.67 2.89
N ILE A 135 -5.54 18.46 3.95
CA ILE A 135 -6.76 17.65 3.92
C ILE A 135 -7.96 18.58 4.12
N ASP A 136 -8.93 18.51 3.21
CA ASP A 136 -10.27 19.00 3.48
C ASP A 136 -10.99 18.05 4.44
N TRP A 137 -10.89 18.34 5.74
CA TRP A 137 -11.50 17.55 6.80
C TRP A 137 -13.04 17.53 6.74
N SER A 138 -13.69 18.41 5.98
CA SER A 138 -15.14 18.36 5.80
C SER A 138 -15.60 17.12 5.04
N ALA A 139 -14.71 16.52 4.24
CA ALA A 139 -14.95 15.29 3.50
C ALA A 139 -14.68 14.01 4.32
N TRP A 140 -14.29 14.13 5.60
CA TRP A 140 -13.87 13.02 6.45
C TRP A 140 -14.65 12.98 7.75
N ARG A 141 -14.86 11.77 8.25
CA ARG A 141 -15.46 11.52 9.56
C ARG A 141 -14.56 10.60 10.36
N GLU A 142 -14.16 11.04 11.55
CA GLU A 142 -13.47 10.20 12.53
C GLU A 142 -14.41 9.07 12.97
N ILE A 143 -13.96 7.83 12.88
CA ILE A 143 -14.74 6.64 13.26
C ILE A 143 -14.09 5.84 14.39
N ALA A 144 -12.80 6.05 14.65
CA ALA A 144 -12.10 5.46 15.78
C ALA A 144 -10.93 6.36 16.21
N ARG A 145 -10.69 6.41 17.52
CA ARG A 145 -9.50 6.99 18.13
C ARG A 145 -9.06 6.11 19.30
N GLU A 146 -7.79 5.72 19.29
CA GLU A 146 -7.15 5.00 20.38
C GLU A 146 -5.96 5.81 20.91
N HIS A 147 -6.06 6.24 22.17
CA HIS A 147 -5.02 7.02 22.83
C HIS A 147 -3.86 6.13 23.28
N ARG A 148 -2.62 6.55 22.97
CA ARG A 148 -1.37 5.91 23.39
C ARG A 148 -0.48 6.95 24.07
N ASP A 149 0.56 6.46 24.74
CA ASP A 149 1.56 7.34 25.34
C ASP A 149 2.35 8.09 24.24
N GLY A 150 2.10 9.40 24.13
CA GLY A 150 2.77 10.29 23.18
C GLY A 150 2.16 10.36 21.77
N PHE A 151 1.10 9.61 21.45
CA PHE A 151 0.41 9.69 20.16
C PHE A 151 -1.00 9.06 20.20
N ASP A 152 -1.83 9.37 19.22
CA ASP A 152 -3.11 8.73 18.97
C ASP A 152 -3.09 7.92 17.67
N TRP A 153 -3.73 6.75 17.66
CA TRP A 153 -4.16 6.12 16.42
C TRP A 153 -5.56 6.59 16.08
N VAL A 154 -5.76 7.11 14.88
CA VAL A 154 -7.02 7.69 14.46
C VAL A 154 -7.42 7.15 13.09
N THR A 155 -8.66 6.67 12.98
CA THR A 155 -9.22 6.18 11.73
C THR A 155 -10.32 7.12 11.26
N TYR A 156 -10.21 7.57 10.01
CA TYR A 156 -11.24 8.35 9.33
C TYR A 156 -11.80 7.57 8.14
N THR A 157 -13.09 7.74 7.85
CA THR A 157 -13.69 7.32 6.58
C THR A 157 -14.28 8.51 5.86
N ARG A 158 -14.46 8.42 4.54
CA ARG A 158 -15.17 9.45 3.78
C ARG A 158 -16.52 9.74 4.40
N ALA A 159 -16.80 11.01 4.64
CA ALA A 159 -18.14 11.45 4.99
C ALA A 159 -19.04 11.07 3.83
N SER A 160 -19.95 10.12 4.04
CA SER A 160 -20.94 9.78 3.01
C SER A 160 -21.66 11.06 2.63
N SER A 161 -21.59 11.45 1.35
CA SER A 161 -22.51 12.45 0.82
C SER A 161 -23.90 11.92 1.10
N ALA A 162 -24.62 12.54 2.03
CA ALA A 162 -26.02 12.21 2.23
C ALA A 162 -26.70 12.40 0.87
N ALA A 163 -27.13 11.30 0.26
CA ALA A 163 -27.95 11.34 -0.94
C ALA A 163 -29.21 12.13 -0.56
N GLY A 164 -29.30 13.35 -1.07
CA GLY A 164 -30.51 14.18 -1.02
C GLY A 164 -31.51 13.75 -2.07
#